data_AF-A0A1H0JKR5-F1
#
_entry.id   AF-A0A1H0JKR5-F1
#
_cell.length_a   1.000
_cell.length_b   1.000
_cell.length_c   1.000
_cell.angle_alpha   90.00
_cell.angle_beta   90.00
_cell.angle_gamma   90.00
#
_symmetry.space_group_name_H-M   'P 1'
#
loop_
_entity.id
_entity.type
_entity.pdbx_description
1 polymer ?
#
loop_
_entity_poly.entity_id
_entity_poly.type
_entity_poly.pdbx_seq_one_letter_code
_entity_poly.pdbx_strand_id
1 'polypeptide(L)'
;MEEGSLKKYFYSNVASIFWSTILVFGGGVFVIYYALIGYMPDFDLKSSVAITAAASATSVVIILTMLGAMVLAGSFWGGIWNVLGERSNLKKYWVDNSFNSNFLNLLIWFAIPLLAVYLSMFIKIYFEGWYWLAILIIPSMLFLYFLCFQSGFRFLVGLKEFVFLVFATLVSASFMLTPLYFILKLTADEFGNISYVALLNGFFATVFLVFVNMASATPQNNAKPYVKEFVLGLMALSMVLSLFGKFDRIPYGVMKIYKFGNIQASELVLNKSGCELYKALDLEVSTTDYDVCIIKDVLILSRLGKEAYLEVKEDNIGLLRFAMPTSFIVSWTLDSRDSRNIDK
;
A
#
# COMPACT_ATOMS: atom_id res chain seq x y z
N MET A 1 -24.78 -29.70 12.78
CA MET A 1 -25.01 -28.28 13.11
C MET A 1 -25.89 -27.73 12.00
N GLU A 2 -27.15 -27.39 12.29
CA GLU A 2 -28.11 -26.98 11.25
C GLU A 2 -27.70 -25.63 10.63
N GLU A 3 -27.69 -25.55 9.30
CA GLU A 3 -27.31 -24.33 8.55
C GLU A 3 -28.13 -23.08 8.99
N GLY A 4 -29.38 -23.30 9.44
CA GLY A 4 -30.26 -22.27 9.98
C GLY A 4 -29.79 -21.68 11.32
N SER A 5 -29.18 -22.48 12.19
CA SER A 5 -28.71 -22.00 13.50
C SER A 5 -27.47 -21.12 13.37
N LEU A 6 -26.56 -21.48 12.44
CA LEU A 6 -25.38 -20.67 12.12
C LEU A 6 -25.79 -19.32 11.54
N LYS A 7 -26.65 -19.29 10.51
CA LYS A 7 -27.13 -18.02 9.93
C LYS A 7 -27.77 -17.13 11.00
N LYS A 8 -28.63 -17.69 11.85
CA LYS A 8 -29.28 -16.93 12.93
C LYS A 8 -28.26 -16.34 13.91
N TYR A 9 -27.22 -17.10 14.29
CA TYR A 9 -26.14 -16.61 15.14
C TYR A 9 -25.35 -15.48 14.48
N PHE A 10 -25.02 -15.60 13.19
CA PHE A 10 -24.31 -14.55 12.44
C PHE A 10 -25.11 -13.25 12.40
N TYR A 11 -26.41 -13.33 12.10
CA TYR A 11 -27.27 -12.14 12.03
C TYR A 11 -27.57 -11.53 13.40
N SER A 12 -27.64 -12.32 14.48
CA SER A 12 -27.86 -11.78 15.83
C SER A 12 -26.59 -11.17 16.44
N ASN A 13 -25.41 -11.56 15.96
CA ASN A 13 -24.13 -11.18 16.57
C ASN A 13 -23.17 -10.46 15.60
N VAL A 14 -23.70 -9.75 14.60
CA VAL A 14 -22.89 -9.06 13.57
C VAL A 14 -21.79 -8.21 14.19
N ALA A 15 -22.12 -7.42 15.21
CA ALA A 15 -21.14 -6.57 15.90
C ALA A 15 -20.04 -7.39 16.59
N SER A 16 -20.40 -8.44 17.34
CA SER A 16 -19.41 -9.29 18.01
C SER A 16 -18.50 -9.99 17.01
N ILE A 17 -19.07 -10.53 15.93
CA ILE A 17 -18.30 -11.22 14.89
C ILE A 17 -17.37 -10.26 14.17
N PHE A 18 -17.84 -9.05 13.86
CA PHE A 18 -17.02 -7.99 13.29
C PHE A 18 -15.82 -7.66 14.20
N TRP A 19 -16.07 -7.39 15.49
CA TRP A 19 -15.01 -7.09 16.45
C TRP A 19 -14.04 -8.25 16.67
N SER A 20 -14.54 -9.48 16.80
CA SER A 20 -13.70 -10.67 16.94
C SER A 20 -12.82 -10.88 15.71
N THR A 21 -13.37 -10.69 14.51
CA THR A 21 -12.61 -10.80 13.26
C THR A 21 -11.50 -9.76 13.21
N ILE A 22 -11.81 -8.50 13.51
CA ILE A 22 -10.83 -7.43 13.62
C ILE A 22 -9.73 -7.84 14.60
N LEU A 23 -10.08 -8.13 15.85
CA LEU A 23 -9.11 -8.52 16.89
C LEU A 23 -8.21 -9.68 16.48
N VAL A 24 -8.73 -10.69 15.79
CA VAL A 24 -7.95 -11.81 15.27
C VAL A 24 -6.94 -11.34 14.22
N PHE A 25 -7.36 -10.51 13.26
CA PHE A 25 -6.45 -9.98 12.23
C PHE A 25 -5.38 -9.06 12.83
N GLY A 26 -5.76 -8.10 13.68
CA GLY A 26 -4.78 -7.22 14.32
C GLY A 26 -3.88 -7.93 15.32
N GLY A 27 -4.41 -8.87 16.09
CA GLY A 27 -3.63 -9.76 16.94
C GLY A 27 -2.60 -10.55 16.12
N GLY A 28 -3.00 -11.05 14.95
CA GLY A 28 -2.09 -11.69 14.00
C GLY A 28 -0.94 -10.77 13.56
N VAL A 29 -1.23 -9.51 13.22
CA VAL A 29 -0.19 -8.50 12.87
C VAL A 29 0.80 -8.29 14.03
N PHE A 30 0.31 -8.19 15.27
CA PHE A 30 1.14 -8.11 16.46
C PHE A 30 2.03 -9.34 16.65
N VAL A 31 1.46 -10.53 16.56
CA VAL A 31 2.19 -11.80 16.72
C VAL A 31 3.26 -11.93 15.64
N ILE A 32 2.94 -11.61 14.38
CA ILE A 32 3.89 -11.63 13.28
C ILE A 32 5.02 -10.63 13.53
N TYR A 33 4.71 -9.40 13.97
CA TYR A 33 5.73 -8.40 14.30
C TYR A 33 6.75 -8.93 15.32
N TYR A 34 6.25 -9.46 16.44
CA TYR A 34 7.09 -9.94 17.53
C TYR A 34 7.86 -11.22 17.18
N ALA A 35 7.27 -12.07 16.35
CA ALA A 35 7.97 -13.21 15.75
C ALA A 35 9.12 -12.76 14.83
N LEU A 36 8.93 -11.70 14.03
CA LEU A 36 9.94 -11.17 13.12
C LEU A 36 11.14 -10.55 13.85
N ILE A 37 10.92 -9.85 14.96
CA ILE A 37 12.01 -9.27 15.75
C ILE A 37 12.64 -10.26 16.74
N GLY A 38 12.02 -11.44 16.95
CA GLY A 38 12.51 -12.49 17.84
C GLY A 38 12.42 -12.13 19.33
N TYR A 39 11.49 -11.27 19.72
CA TYR A 39 11.30 -10.80 21.08
C TYR A 39 9.81 -10.75 21.41
N MET A 40 9.39 -11.16 22.61
CA MET A 40 8.00 -11.05 23.06
C MET A 40 7.98 -10.28 24.38
N PRO A 41 7.38 -9.08 24.43
CA PRO A 41 7.37 -8.29 25.65
C PRO A 41 6.38 -8.85 26.67
N ASP A 42 6.65 -8.54 27.94
CA ASP A 42 5.71 -8.77 29.03
C ASP A 42 4.49 -7.86 28.89
N PHE A 43 3.39 -8.46 28.45
CA PHE A 43 2.12 -7.79 28.23
C PHE A 43 1.23 -7.83 29.47
N ASP A 44 0.83 -6.66 29.98
CA ASP A 44 -0.37 -6.58 30.81
C ASP A 44 -1.60 -6.75 29.90
N LEU A 45 -2.31 -7.88 30.06
CA LEU A 45 -3.47 -8.25 29.25
C LEU A 45 -4.49 -7.10 29.11
N LYS A 46 -4.67 -6.27 30.15
CA LYS A 46 -5.61 -5.15 30.08
C LYS A 46 -5.15 -4.05 29.11
N SER A 47 -3.90 -3.64 29.21
CA SER A 47 -3.32 -2.61 28.34
C SER A 47 -3.16 -3.12 26.90
N SER A 48 -2.75 -4.37 26.75
CA SER A 48 -2.52 -5.00 25.45
C SER A 48 -3.79 -5.13 24.62
N VAL A 49 -4.94 -5.45 25.22
CA VAL A 49 -6.19 -5.57 24.46
C VAL A 49 -6.59 -4.23 23.81
N ALA A 50 -6.48 -3.11 24.54
CA ALA A 50 -6.80 -1.79 24.00
C ALA A 50 -5.85 -1.41 22.85
N ILE A 51 -4.55 -1.69 23.03
CA ILE A 51 -3.51 -1.44 22.03
C ILE A 51 -3.70 -2.30 20.78
N THR A 52 -3.95 -3.60 20.95
CA THR A 52 -4.22 -4.52 19.86
C THR A 52 -5.49 -4.13 19.11
N ALA A 53 -6.54 -3.71 19.80
CA ALA A 53 -7.77 -3.22 19.17
C ALA A 53 -7.51 -1.99 18.29
N ALA A 54 -6.76 -1.00 18.80
CA ALA A 54 -6.43 0.20 18.05
C ALA A 54 -5.58 -0.12 16.81
N ALA A 55 -4.49 -0.85 16.97
CA ALA A 55 -3.63 -1.20 15.83
C ALA A 55 -4.33 -2.14 14.85
N SER A 56 -5.25 -2.99 15.31
CA SER A 56 -6.10 -3.77 14.44
C SER A 56 -7.01 -2.90 13.57
N ALA A 57 -7.70 -1.94 14.16
CA ALA A 57 -8.60 -1.05 13.43
C ALA A 57 -7.82 -0.31 12.33
N THR A 58 -6.65 0.22 12.68
CA THR A 58 -5.77 0.91 11.72
C THR A 58 -5.24 -0.02 10.64
N SER A 59 -4.84 -1.25 10.99
CA SER A 59 -4.40 -2.25 10.01
C SER A 59 -5.51 -2.56 9.00
N VAL A 60 -6.74 -2.74 9.47
CA VAL A 60 -7.90 -3.01 8.61
C VAL A 60 -8.18 -1.81 7.70
N VAL A 61 -8.14 -0.58 8.22
CA VAL A 61 -8.33 0.63 7.41
C VAL A 61 -7.24 0.76 6.35
N ILE A 62 -5.98 0.55 6.70
CA ILE A 62 -4.85 0.60 5.75
C ILE A 62 -5.03 -0.47 4.67
N ILE A 63 -5.31 -1.72 5.06
CA ILE A 63 -5.51 -2.83 4.14
C ILE A 63 -6.70 -2.54 3.21
N LEU A 64 -7.86 -2.15 3.73
CA LEU A 64 -9.04 -1.84 2.91
C LEU A 64 -8.78 -0.68 1.95
N THR A 65 -8.08 0.37 2.40
CA THR A 65 -7.72 1.51 1.56
C THR A 65 -6.79 1.07 0.44
N MET A 66 -5.78 0.25 0.73
CA MET A 66 -4.87 -0.31 -0.27
C MET A 66 -5.61 -1.23 -1.25
N LEU A 67 -6.45 -2.14 -0.75
CA LEU A 67 -7.28 -3.03 -1.59
C LEU A 67 -8.16 -2.23 -2.54
N GLY A 68 -8.83 -1.18 -2.03
CA GLY A 68 -9.63 -0.27 -2.85
C GLY A 68 -8.80 0.42 -3.91
N ALA A 69 -7.66 1.02 -3.53
CA ALA A 69 -6.76 1.70 -4.45
C ALA A 69 -6.25 0.79 -5.59
N MET A 70 -6.07 -0.51 -5.35
CA MET A 70 -5.62 -1.48 -6.36
C MET A 70 -6.63 -1.71 -7.50
N VAL A 71 -7.93 -1.50 -7.27
CA VAL A 71 -9.00 -1.79 -8.25
C VAL A 71 -9.82 -0.56 -8.66
N LEU A 72 -9.62 0.58 -7.99
CA LEU A 72 -10.47 1.76 -8.13
C LEU A 72 -10.52 2.31 -9.56
N ALA A 73 -9.39 2.29 -10.29
CA ALA A 73 -9.32 2.76 -11.66
C ALA A 73 -10.20 1.92 -12.61
N GLY A 74 -10.10 0.60 -12.52
CA GLY A 74 -10.93 -0.32 -13.29
C GLY A 74 -12.41 -0.26 -12.90
N SER A 75 -12.69 -0.22 -11.60
CA SER A 75 -14.07 -0.12 -11.07
C SER A 75 -14.75 1.17 -11.50
N PHE A 76 -14.04 2.30 -11.44
CA PHE A 76 -14.54 3.59 -11.92
C PHE A 76 -14.80 3.55 -13.42
N TRP A 77 -13.86 3.01 -14.21
CA TRP A 77 -14.05 2.87 -15.66
C TRP A 77 -15.26 2.01 -15.99
N GLY A 78 -15.39 0.81 -15.43
CA GLY A 78 -16.57 -0.03 -15.66
C GLY A 78 -17.88 0.63 -15.23
N GLY A 79 -17.87 1.29 -14.07
CA GLY A 79 -19.04 1.97 -13.51
C GLY A 79 -19.52 3.16 -14.36
N ILE A 80 -18.60 4.00 -14.84
CA ILE A 80 -18.98 5.21 -15.58
C ILE A 80 -19.66 4.87 -16.92
N TRP A 81 -19.23 3.80 -17.59
CA TRP A 81 -19.87 3.31 -18.81
C TRP A 81 -21.20 2.60 -18.55
N ASN A 82 -21.42 2.01 -17.38
CA ASN A 82 -22.75 1.48 -17.04
C ASN A 82 -23.76 2.60 -16.82
N VAL A 83 -23.37 3.71 -16.19
CA VAL A 83 -24.26 4.84 -15.91
C VAL A 83 -24.54 5.67 -17.16
N LEU A 84 -23.53 5.93 -17.99
CA LEU A 84 -23.64 6.83 -19.13
C LEU A 84 -23.81 6.11 -20.48
N GLY A 85 -23.53 4.81 -20.52
CA GLY A 85 -23.42 4.04 -21.76
C GLY A 85 -24.75 3.77 -22.47
N GLU A 86 -25.91 3.92 -21.83
CA GLU A 86 -27.19 3.78 -22.57
C GLU A 86 -27.34 4.80 -23.71
N ARG A 87 -26.62 5.93 -23.63
CA ARG A 87 -26.65 6.99 -24.65
C ARG A 87 -25.46 6.95 -25.61
N SER A 88 -24.46 6.10 -25.33
CA SER A 88 -23.20 6.08 -26.07
C SER A 88 -23.14 4.86 -26.98
N ASN A 89 -22.75 5.08 -28.24
CA ASN A 89 -22.49 3.98 -29.16
C ASN A 89 -21.24 3.16 -28.76
N LEU A 90 -20.41 3.66 -27.84
CA LEU A 90 -19.23 2.96 -27.34
C LEU A 90 -19.57 1.77 -26.45
N LYS A 91 -20.74 1.76 -25.82
CA LYS A 91 -21.16 0.68 -24.92
C LYS A 91 -21.11 -0.70 -25.59
N LYS A 92 -21.40 -0.76 -26.90
CA LYS A 92 -21.38 -2.00 -27.69
C LYS A 92 -20.02 -2.70 -27.68
N TYR A 93 -18.93 -1.94 -27.63
CA TYR A 93 -17.59 -2.52 -27.58
C TYR A 93 -17.23 -3.05 -26.18
N TRP A 94 -17.98 -2.67 -25.14
CA TRP A 94 -17.74 -3.03 -23.74
C TRP A 94 -18.69 -4.10 -23.20
N VAL A 95 -19.96 -4.06 -23.60
CA VAL A 95 -21.04 -4.83 -22.96
C VAL A 95 -21.61 -5.94 -23.86
N ASP A 96 -21.70 -5.71 -25.18
CA ASP A 96 -22.51 -6.55 -26.08
C ASP A 96 -21.76 -7.73 -26.71
N ASN A 97 -20.54 -8.02 -26.27
CA ASN A 97 -19.62 -8.89 -26.99
C ASN A 97 -19.22 -10.15 -26.19
N SER A 98 -18.83 -11.21 -26.91
CA SER A 98 -18.38 -12.49 -26.34
C SER A 98 -17.12 -12.30 -25.48
N PHE A 99 -16.90 -13.18 -24.48
CA PHE A 99 -15.81 -13.03 -23.50
C PHE A 99 -14.42 -12.71 -24.10
N ASN A 100 -14.05 -13.33 -25.23
CA ASN A 100 -12.77 -13.07 -25.90
C ASN A 100 -12.70 -11.69 -26.59
N SER A 101 -13.81 -11.19 -27.13
CA SER A 101 -13.83 -9.84 -27.71
C SER A 101 -13.82 -8.76 -26.62
N ASN A 102 -14.32 -9.07 -25.41
CA ASN A 102 -14.28 -8.16 -24.27
C ASN A 102 -12.85 -7.89 -23.77
N PHE A 103 -11.95 -8.89 -23.76
CA PHE A 103 -10.58 -8.68 -23.31
C PHE A 103 -9.78 -7.77 -24.25
N LEU A 104 -9.80 -8.05 -25.55
CA LEU A 104 -9.11 -7.23 -26.56
C LEU A 104 -9.64 -5.80 -26.59
N ASN A 105 -10.96 -5.64 -26.45
CA ASN A 105 -11.56 -4.32 -26.34
C ASN A 105 -11.04 -3.60 -25.08
N LEU A 106 -11.10 -4.22 -23.90
CA LEU A 106 -10.55 -3.63 -22.67
C LEU A 106 -9.06 -3.27 -22.79
N LEU A 107 -8.28 -4.10 -23.48
CA LEU A 107 -6.89 -3.79 -23.75
C LEU A 107 -6.77 -2.50 -24.57
N ILE A 108 -7.51 -2.43 -25.69
CA ILE A 108 -7.42 -1.32 -26.63
C ILE A 108 -7.90 -0.02 -26.00
N TRP A 109 -9.05 0.00 -25.32
CA TRP A 109 -9.66 1.28 -24.95
C TRP A 109 -9.49 1.66 -23.48
N PHE A 110 -9.11 0.74 -22.62
CA PHE A 110 -8.78 1.05 -21.23
C PHE A 110 -7.27 1.01 -21.00
N ALA A 111 -6.61 -0.13 -21.29
CA ALA A 111 -5.21 -0.29 -20.94
C ALA A 111 -4.25 0.57 -21.78
N ILE A 112 -4.42 0.64 -23.11
CA ILE A 112 -3.52 1.43 -23.98
C ILE A 112 -3.55 2.93 -23.64
N PRO A 113 -4.71 3.61 -23.54
CA PRO A 113 -4.75 5.03 -23.15
C PRO A 113 -4.12 5.29 -21.78
N LEU A 114 -4.39 4.40 -20.81
CA LEU A 114 -3.84 4.49 -19.47
C LEU A 114 -2.31 4.34 -19.46
N LEU A 115 -1.79 3.34 -20.18
CA LEU A 115 -0.35 3.13 -20.37
C LEU A 115 0.29 4.31 -21.10
N ALA A 116 -0.38 4.92 -22.08
CA ALA A 116 0.12 6.09 -22.78
C ALA A 116 0.29 7.30 -21.84
N VAL A 117 -0.65 7.50 -20.91
CA VAL A 117 -0.53 8.55 -19.86
C VAL A 117 0.69 8.31 -18.98
N TYR A 118 0.89 7.10 -18.47
CA TYR A 118 2.03 6.81 -17.59
C TYR A 118 3.37 6.79 -18.32
N LEU A 119 3.42 6.26 -19.55
CA LEU A 119 4.62 6.30 -20.37
C LEU A 119 5.01 7.75 -20.72
N SER A 120 4.02 8.60 -20.98
CA SER A 120 4.22 10.04 -21.16
C SER A 120 4.81 10.69 -19.90
N MET A 121 4.25 10.41 -18.71
CA MET A 121 4.80 10.91 -17.44
C MET A 121 6.23 10.42 -17.20
N PHE A 122 6.49 9.14 -17.43
CA PHE A 122 7.82 8.53 -17.28
C PHE A 122 8.83 9.22 -18.20
N ILE A 123 8.50 9.37 -19.49
CA ILE A 123 9.41 10.01 -20.45
C ILE A 123 9.65 11.48 -20.11
N LYS A 124 8.65 12.20 -19.61
CA LYS A 124 8.83 13.57 -19.13
C LYS A 124 9.83 13.66 -17.97
N ILE A 125 9.89 12.65 -17.10
CA ILE A 125 10.81 12.63 -15.96
C ILE A 125 12.26 12.38 -16.40
N TYR A 126 12.47 11.49 -17.38
CA TYR A 126 13.83 11.06 -17.79
C TYR A 126 14.39 11.79 -19.01
N PHE A 127 13.53 12.29 -19.90
CA PHE A 127 13.93 12.94 -21.14
C PHE A 127 13.38 14.38 -21.15
N GLU A 128 14.29 15.34 -21.06
CA GLU A 128 13.96 16.74 -21.30
C GLU A 128 13.66 16.94 -22.79
N GLY A 129 12.39 17.00 -23.16
CA GLY A 129 11.98 17.14 -24.55
C GLY A 129 10.47 17.17 -24.74
N TRP A 130 10.02 17.29 -25.99
CA TRP A 130 8.61 17.32 -26.38
C TRP A 130 8.04 15.93 -26.71
N TYR A 131 8.88 14.89 -26.70
CA TYR A 131 8.50 13.52 -27.06
C TYR A 131 7.38 12.94 -26.18
N TRP A 132 7.28 13.36 -24.91
CA TRP A 132 6.19 12.93 -24.02
C TRP A 132 4.80 13.38 -24.51
N LEU A 133 4.71 14.52 -25.23
CA LEU A 133 3.48 14.99 -25.85
C LEU A 133 3.10 14.10 -27.03
N ALA A 134 4.06 13.69 -27.85
CA ALA A 134 3.81 12.84 -29.01
C ALA A 134 3.17 11.50 -28.59
N ILE A 135 3.63 10.91 -27.49
CA ILE A 135 3.10 9.65 -26.96
C ILE A 135 1.67 9.77 -26.44
N LEU A 136 1.25 10.95 -26.00
CA LEU A 136 -0.13 11.19 -25.59
C LEU A 136 -1.02 11.55 -26.79
N ILE A 137 -0.53 12.41 -27.68
CA ILE A 137 -1.27 12.94 -28.83
C ILE A 137 -1.51 11.85 -29.88
N ILE A 138 -0.51 11.05 -30.25
CA ILE A 138 -0.65 10.07 -31.33
C ILE A 138 -1.76 9.04 -31.05
N PRO A 139 -1.77 8.32 -29.90
CA PRO A 139 -2.86 7.40 -29.58
C PRO A 139 -4.20 8.12 -29.50
N SER A 140 -4.24 9.30 -28.88
CA SER A 140 -5.47 10.11 -28.76
C SER A 140 -6.07 10.46 -30.12
N MET A 141 -5.23 10.87 -31.08
CA MET A 141 -5.67 11.17 -32.45
C MET A 141 -6.13 9.91 -33.19
N LEU A 142 -5.49 8.77 -32.98
CA LEU A 142 -5.94 7.48 -33.53
C LEU A 142 -7.31 7.06 -32.97
N PHE A 143 -7.55 7.23 -31.66
CA PHE A 143 -8.86 6.98 -31.05
C PHE A 143 -9.92 7.92 -31.60
N LEU A 144 -9.63 9.22 -31.70
CA LEU A 144 -10.56 10.19 -32.27
C LEU A 144 -10.90 9.85 -33.73
N TYR A 145 -9.90 9.49 -34.54
CA TYR A 145 -10.10 9.07 -35.92
C TYR A 145 -11.02 7.84 -36.00
N PHE A 146 -10.74 6.82 -35.19
CA PHE A 146 -11.55 5.60 -35.16
C PHE A 146 -13.00 5.88 -34.72
N LEU A 147 -13.19 6.72 -33.69
CA LEU A 147 -14.52 7.13 -33.22
C LEU A 147 -15.30 7.90 -34.29
N CYS A 148 -14.65 8.82 -34.99
CA CYS A 148 -15.24 9.54 -36.10
C CYS A 148 -15.67 8.59 -37.23
N PHE A 149 -14.81 7.63 -37.59
CA PHE A 149 -15.12 6.61 -38.60
C PHE A 149 -16.36 5.79 -38.21
N GLN A 150 -16.42 5.30 -36.97
CA GLN A 150 -17.55 4.52 -36.46
C GLN A 150 -18.86 5.31 -36.36
N SER A 151 -18.77 6.63 -36.16
CA SER A 151 -19.94 7.52 -36.12
C SER A 151 -20.50 7.90 -37.51
N GLY A 152 -19.99 7.30 -38.59
CA GLY A 152 -20.35 7.66 -39.96
C GLY A 152 -19.86 9.06 -40.35
N PHE A 153 -18.65 9.42 -39.91
CA PHE A 153 -18.02 10.73 -40.10
C PHE A 153 -18.79 11.92 -39.48
N ARG A 154 -19.68 11.67 -38.52
CA ARG A 154 -20.34 12.72 -37.72
C ARG A 154 -19.39 13.23 -36.64
N PHE A 155 -18.52 14.15 -37.01
CA PHE A 155 -17.45 14.69 -36.16
C PHE A 155 -17.90 15.10 -34.75
N LEU A 156 -19.04 15.80 -34.60
CA LEU A 156 -19.54 16.24 -33.29
C LEU A 156 -19.90 15.07 -32.36
N VAL A 157 -20.41 13.97 -32.92
CA VAL A 157 -20.76 12.77 -32.15
C VAL A 157 -19.46 12.07 -31.72
N GLY A 158 -18.53 11.86 -32.66
CA GLY A 158 -17.23 11.27 -32.37
C GLY A 158 -16.42 12.07 -31.33
N LEU A 159 -16.41 13.41 -31.45
CA LEU A 159 -15.74 14.31 -30.51
C LEU A 159 -16.33 14.22 -29.10
N LYS A 160 -17.66 14.16 -28.97
CA LYS A 160 -18.33 14.02 -27.66
C LYS A 160 -17.91 12.72 -26.96
N GLU A 161 -17.91 11.61 -27.69
CA GLU A 161 -17.47 10.30 -27.18
C GLU A 161 -15.98 10.31 -26.82
N PHE A 162 -15.15 10.96 -27.64
CA PHE A 162 -13.72 11.11 -27.39
C PHE A 162 -13.41 11.93 -26.14
N VAL A 163 -14.05 13.10 -25.96
CA VAL A 163 -13.88 13.94 -24.76
C VAL A 163 -14.22 13.14 -23.51
N PHE A 164 -15.28 12.33 -23.58
CA PHE A 164 -15.69 11.49 -22.48
C PHE A 164 -14.68 10.35 -22.19
N LEU A 165 -14.15 9.70 -23.23
CA LEU A 165 -13.08 8.70 -23.12
C LEU A 165 -11.83 9.31 -22.46
N VAL A 166 -11.42 10.51 -22.89
CA VAL A 166 -10.26 11.24 -22.31
C VAL A 166 -10.52 11.55 -20.84
N PHE A 167 -11.70 12.07 -20.49
CA PHE A 167 -12.06 12.33 -19.11
C PHE A 167 -12.00 11.07 -18.23
N ALA A 168 -12.64 9.98 -18.68
CA ALA A 168 -12.61 8.71 -17.97
C ALA A 168 -11.19 8.17 -17.80
N THR A 169 -10.34 8.35 -18.80
CA THR A 169 -8.93 7.91 -18.78
C THR A 169 -8.13 8.71 -17.77
N LEU A 170 -8.29 10.03 -17.75
CA LEU A 170 -7.58 10.91 -16.82
C LEU A 170 -7.96 10.64 -15.37
N VAL A 171 -9.25 10.41 -15.08
CA VAL A 171 -9.70 10.06 -13.72
C VAL A 171 -9.22 8.65 -13.33
N SER A 172 -9.22 7.70 -14.25
CA SER A 172 -8.67 6.35 -13.99
C SER A 172 -7.15 6.41 -13.73
N ALA A 173 -6.44 7.25 -14.48
CA ALA A 173 -5.00 7.48 -14.30
C ALA A 173 -4.67 8.20 -12.97
N SER A 174 -5.56 9.06 -12.46
CA SER A 174 -5.33 9.64 -11.13
C SER A 174 -5.51 8.59 -10.04
N PHE A 175 -6.50 7.69 -10.14
CA PHE A 175 -6.69 6.61 -9.18
C PHE A 175 -5.55 5.59 -9.17
N MET A 176 -5.02 5.23 -10.33
CA MET A 176 -3.92 4.27 -10.44
C MET A 176 -2.56 4.86 -10.01
N LEU A 177 -2.46 6.18 -9.76
CA LEU A 177 -1.24 6.81 -9.27
C LEU A 177 -0.82 6.28 -7.90
N THR A 178 -1.78 6.07 -6.99
CA THR A 178 -1.51 5.58 -5.63
C THR A 178 -0.86 4.19 -5.61
N PRO A 179 -1.44 3.14 -6.23
CA PRO A 179 -0.82 1.82 -6.24
C PRO A 179 0.49 1.77 -7.04
N LEU A 180 0.63 2.58 -8.10
CA LEU A 180 1.90 2.68 -8.83
C LEU A 180 3.00 3.36 -8.01
N TYR A 181 2.67 4.42 -7.28
CA TYR A 181 3.58 5.07 -6.35
C TYR A 181 4.05 4.09 -5.27
N PHE A 182 3.14 3.26 -4.76
CA PHE A 182 3.47 2.21 -3.80
C PHE A 182 4.46 1.18 -4.38
N ILE A 183 4.22 0.67 -5.60
CA ILE A 183 5.15 -0.24 -6.30
C ILE A 183 6.51 0.43 -6.53
N LEU A 184 6.52 1.69 -6.98
CA LEU A 184 7.75 2.45 -7.20
C LEU A 184 8.55 2.62 -5.91
N LYS A 185 7.88 2.93 -4.79
CA LYS A 185 8.53 3.05 -3.49
C LYS A 185 9.13 1.73 -3.04
N LEU A 186 8.42 0.61 -3.20
CA LEU A 186 8.97 -0.73 -2.91
C LEU A 186 10.18 -1.04 -3.78
N THR A 187 10.13 -0.67 -5.06
CA THR A 187 11.24 -0.85 -6.01
C THR A 187 12.47 -0.03 -5.62
N ALA A 188 12.28 1.20 -5.14
CA ALA A 188 13.36 2.10 -4.73
C ALA A 188 13.96 1.73 -3.36
N ASP A 189 13.12 1.30 -2.41
CA ASP A 189 13.54 0.94 -1.04
C ASP A 189 14.40 -0.34 -1.01
N GLU A 190 14.25 -1.25 -1.98
CA GLU A 190 14.82 -2.58 -1.87
C GLU A 190 16.36 -2.60 -1.97
N PHE A 191 16.98 -1.60 -2.60
CA PHE A 191 18.43 -1.51 -2.68
C PHE A 191 18.86 -0.04 -2.87
N GLY A 192 19.78 0.46 -2.04
CA GLY A 192 20.39 1.80 -2.21
C GLY A 192 21.05 2.01 -3.59
N ASN A 193 21.20 0.94 -4.38
CA ASN A 193 21.36 0.95 -5.83
C ASN A 193 20.25 0.10 -6.45
N ILE A 194 19.39 0.69 -7.29
CA ILE A 194 18.30 0.01 -7.98
C ILE A 194 18.82 -1.26 -8.66
N SER A 195 18.52 -2.43 -8.08
CA SER A 195 18.94 -3.71 -8.64
C SER A 195 18.07 -4.04 -9.86
N TYR A 196 18.65 -4.76 -10.83
CA TYR A 196 17.89 -5.23 -12.00
C TYR A 196 16.67 -6.08 -11.59
N VAL A 197 16.81 -6.85 -10.50
CA VAL A 197 15.73 -7.69 -9.95
C VAL A 197 14.58 -6.83 -9.43
N ALA A 198 14.87 -5.76 -8.69
CA ALA A 198 13.83 -4.85 -8.18
C ALA A 198 13.05 -4.19 -9.33
N LEU A 199 13.75 -3.73 -10.38
CA LEU A 199 13.10 -3.17 -11.58
C LEU A 199 12.20 -4.19 -12.27
N LEU A 200 12.67 -5.43 -12.41
CA LEU A 200 11.92 -6.51 -13.03
C LEU A 200 10.65 -6.84 -12.21
N ASN A 201 10.77 -6.90 -10.88
CA ASN A 201 9.64 -7.08 -9.97
C ASN A 201 8.64 -5.93 -10.08
N GLY A 202 9.12 -4.68 -10.10
CA GLY A 202 8.27 -3.51 -10.30
C GLY A 202 7.54 -3.51 -11.65
N PHE A 203 8.21 -3.97 -12.71
CA PHE A 203 7.60 -4.16 -14.03
C PHE A 203 6.48 -5.21 -13.98
N PHE A 204 6.75 -6.39 -13.45
CA PHE A 204 5.74 -7.45 -13.33
C PHE A 204 4.55 -7.05 -12.45
N ALA A 205 4.81 -6.37 -11.33
CA ALA A 205 3.78 -5.83 -10.46
C ALA A 205 2.89 -4.82 -11.20
N THR A 206 3.49 -3.94 -12.00
CA THR A 206 2.76 -2.94 -12.79
C THR A 206 1.88 -3.59 -13.87
N VAL A 207 2.43 -4.55 -14.62
CA VAL A 207 1.66 -5.30 -15.64
C VAL A 207 0.49 -6.05 -15.00
N PHE A 208 0.73 -6.70 -13.85
CA PHE A 208 -0.33 -7.39 -13.12
C PHE A 208 -1.41 -6.43 -12.61
N LEU A 209 -1.02 -5.25 -12.12
CA LEU A 209 -1.96 -4.22 -11.66
C LEU A 209 -2.85 -3.70 -12.81
N VAL A 210 -2.28 -3.49 -14.00
CA VAL A 210 -3.06 -3.15 -15.21
C VAL A 210 -4.05 -4.27 -15.53
N PHE A 211 -3.62 -5.53 -15.49
CA PHE A 211 -4.48 -6.68 -15.72
C PHE A 211 -5.63 -6.77 -14.70
N VAL A 212 -5.35 -6.56 -13.42
CA VAL A 212 -6.37 -6.54 -12.35
C VAL A 212 -7.39 -5.43 -12.59
N ASN A 213 -6.96 -4.24 -13.00
CA ASN A 213 -7.87 -3.14 -13.31
C ASN A 213 -8.67 -3.39 -14.60
N MET A 214 -8.10 -4.06 -15.60
CA MET A 214 -8.86 -4.55 -16.75
C MET A 214 -9.94 -5.55 -16.32
N ALA A 215 -9.60 -6.50 -15.46
CA ALA A 215 -10.55 -7.47 -14.92
C ALA A 215 -11.64 -6.78 -14.09
N SER A 216 -11.28 -5.77 -13.29
CA SER A 216 -12.23 -4.94 -12.54
C SER A 216 -13.20 -4.21 -13.48
N ALA A 217 -12.70 -3.63 -14.56
CA ALA A 217 -13.49 -2.92 -15.57
C ALA A 217 -14.46 -3.81 -16.39
N THR A 218 -14.34 -5.13 -16.33
CA THR A 218 -15.28 -6.03 -17.03
C THR A 218 -16.71 -5.84 -16.51
N PRO A 219 -17.73 -5.87 -17.40
CA PRO A 219 -19.14 -5.72 -17.01
C PRO A 219 -19.53 -6.70 -15.90
N GLN A 220 -20.20 -6.19 -14.88
CA GLN A 220 -20.59 -6.97 -13.71
C GLN A 220 -21.99 -7.56 -13.94
N ASN A 221 -22.08 -8.79 -14.44
CA ASN A 221 -23.33 -9.56 -14.46
C ASN A 221 -23.64 -10.24 -13.11
N ASN A 222 -22.76 -10.10 -12.12
CA ASN A 222 -22.88 -10.76 -10.82
C ASN A 222 -23.73 -9.94 -9.84
N ALA A 223 -24.58 -10.63 -9.07
CA ALA A 223 -25.42 -10.01 -8.04
C ALA A 223 -24.64 -9.35 -6.87
N LYS A 224 -23.33 -9.60 -6.74
CA LYS A 224 -22.47 -9.12 -5.65
C LYS A 224 -21.16 -8.54 -6.17
N PRO A 225 -21.17 -7.35 -6.77
CA PRO A 225 -19.99 -6.76 -7.41
C PRO A 225 -18.83 -6.49 -6.44
N TYR A 226 -19.13 -6.11 -5.20
CA TYR A 226 -18.14 -5.84 -4.16
C TYR A 226 -17.26 -7.05 -3.81
N VAL A 227 -17.77 -8.29 -3.93
CA VAL A 227 -16.98 -9.50 -3.66
C VAL A 227 -15.90 -9.69 -4.72
N LYS A 228 -16.25 -9.46 -6.00
CA LYS A 228 -15.29 -9.52 -7.12
C LYS A 228 -14.17 -8.50 -6.90
N GLU A 229 -14.52 -7.25 -6.61
CA GLU A 229 -13.52 -6.19 -6.43
C GLU A 229 -12.63 -6.42 -5.21
N PHE A 230 -13.21 -6.92 -4.10
CA PHE A 230 -12.41 -7.31 -2.94
C PHE A 230 -11.40 -8.41 -3.25
N VAL A 231 -11.83 -9.46 -3.98
CA VAL A 231 -10.96 -10.58 -4.37
C VAL A 231 -9.85 -10.11 -5.32
N LEU A 232 -10.19 -9.28 -6.31
CA LEU A 232 -9.23 -8.70 -7.25
C LEU A 232 -8.20 -7.80 -6.54
N GLY A 233 -8.66 -6.94 -5.63
CA GLY A 233 -7.77 -6.12 -4.81
C GLY A 233 -6.84 -6.96 -3.94
N LEU A 234 -7.36 -8.04 -3.37
CA LEU A 234 -6.57 -8.96 -2.54
C LEU A 234 -5.51 -9.69 -3.36
N MET A 235 -5.85 -10.13 -4.58
CA MET A 235 -4.89 -10.71 -5.53
C MET A 235 -3.79 -9.70 -5.89
N ALA A 236 -4.15 -8.47 -6.26
CA ALA A 236 -3.19 -7.40 -6.57
C ALA A 236 -2.24 -7.13 -5.40
N LEU A 237 -2.78 -6.86 -4.21
CA LEU A 237 -1.98 -6.54 -3.04
C LEU A 237 -1.06 -7.72 -2.66
N SER A 238 -1.59 -8.95 -2.66
CA SER A 238 -0.81 -10.15 -2.31
C SER A 238 0.31 -10.40 -3.32
N MET A 239 0.04 -10.22 -4.62
CA MET A 239 1.06 -10.35 -5.67
C MET A 239 2.18 -9.32 -5.49
N VAL A 240 1.83 -8.05 -5.27
CA VAL A 240 2.81 -6.98 -5.03
C VAL A 240 3.66 -7.31 -3.80
N LEU A 241 3.05 -7.63 -2.67
CA LEU A 241 3.81 -7.95 -1.45
C LEU A 241 4.69 -9.19 -1.60
N SER A 242 4.22 -10.20 -2.34
CA SER A 242 4.99 -11.43 -2.61
C SER A 242 6.21 -11.16 -3.47
N LEU A 243 6.07 -10.38 -4.54
CA LEU A 243 7.18 -10.07 -5.46
C LEU A 243 8.33 -9.34 -4.77
N PHE A 244 8.02 -8.46 -3.82
CA PHE A 244 9.03 -7.69 -3.06
C PHE A 244 9.43 -8.36 -1.73
N GLY A 245 8.84 -9.51 -1.37
CA GLY A 245 9.09 -10.18 -0.09
C GLY A 245 8.84 -9.29 1.14
N LYS A 246 7.96 -8.28 1.03
CA LYS A 246 7.77 -7.21 2.01
C LYS A 246 6.49 -7.37 2.85
N PHE A 247 6.11 -8.60 3.16
CA PHE A 247 4.96 -8.88 4.04
C PHE A 247 5.14 -8.29 5.45
N ASP A 248 6.38 -8.10 5.88
CA ASP A 248 6.79 -7.50 7.13
C ASP A 248 6.45 -6.01 7.25
N ARG A 249 6.32 -5.29 6.12
CA ARG A 249 6.05 -3.83 6.10
C ARG A 249 4.75 -3.44 6.77
N ILE A 250 3.71 -4.27 6.71
CA ILE A 250 2.43 -3.99 7.37
C ILE A 250 2.61 -4.02 8.90
N PRO A 251 3.11 -5.12 9.50
CA PRO A 251 3.46 -5.15 10.93
C PRO A 251 4.37 -3.99 11.36
N TYR A 252 5.48 -3.76 10.63
CA TYR A 252 6.42 -2.68 10.95
C TYR A 252 5.78 -1.29 10.88
N GLY A 253 4.95 -1.02 9.87
CA GLY A 253 4.26 0.26 9.70
C GLY A 253 3.24 0.52 10.80
N VAL A 254 2.48 -0.51 11.20
CA VAL A 254 1.51 -0.41 12.30
C VAL A 254 2.22 -0.09 13.62
N MET A 255 3.31 -0.77 13.94
CA MET A 255 4.07 -0.48 15.17
C MET A 255 4.69 0.92 15.15
N LYS A 256 5.15 1.38 13.98
CA LYS A 256 5.73 2.72 13.82
C LYS A 256 4.70 3.83 14.03
N ILE A 257 3.50 3.72 13.44
CA ILE A 257 2.41 4.71 13.57
C ILE A 257 2.06 4.95 15.04
N TYR A 258 1.97 3.88 15.82
CA TYR A 258 1.64 3.96 17.24
C TYR A 258 2.86 4.19 18.16
N LYS A 259 4.06 4.29 17.59
CA LYS A 259 5.31 4.42 18.35
C LYS A 259 5.50 3.27 19.36
N PHE A 260 5.11 2.07 18.98
CA PHE A 260 5.31 0.85 19.77
C PHE A 260 6.60 0.11 19.39
N GLY A 261 7.12 0.35 18.19
CA GLY A 261 8.34 -0.28 17.71
C GLY A 261 8.71 0.23 16.32
N ASN A 262 9.86 -0.22 15.82
CA ASN A 262 10.45 0.22 14.56
C ASN A 262 10.64 1.75 14.48
N ILE A 263 11.14 2.32 15.58
CA ILE A 263 11.38 3.76 15.71
C ILE A 263 12.87 3.99 15.55
N GLN A 264 13.27 4.69 14.48
CA GLN A 264 14.64 5.15 14.33
C GLN A 264 14.83 6.41 15.19
N ALA A 265 15.54 6.27 16.31
CA ALA A 265 15.91 7.38 17.17
C ALA A 265 17.31 7.88 16.78
N SER A 266 17.45 9.17 16.50
CA SER A 266 18.77 9.77 16.28
C SER A 266 19.55 9.86 17.58
N GLU A 267 18.84 10.08 18.69
CA GLU A 267 19.40 10.18 20.03
C GLU A 267 18.47 9.49 21.01
N LEU A 268 19.02 8.63 21.87
CA LEU A 268 18.35 7.99 22.99
C LEU A 268 19.03 8.45 24.28
N VAL A 269 18.27 9.12 25.14
CA VAL A 269 18.75 9.64 26.42
C VAL A 269 18.43 8.62 27.51
N LEU A 270 19.47 8.08 28.14
CA LEU A 270 19.34 7.16 29.26
C LEU A 270 19.63 7.85 30.58
N ASN A 271 19.03 7.35 31.67
CA ASN A 271 19.41 7.75 33.02
C ASN A 271 20.68 7.01 33.48
N LYS A 272 21.22 7.39 34.64
CA LYS A 272 22.42 6.78 35.24
C LYS A 272 22.44 5.25 35.22
N SER A 273 21.36 4.59 35.65
CA SER A 273 21.28 3.12 35.66
C SER A 273 21.28 2.52 34.25
N GLY A 274 20.61 3.17 33.30
CA GLY A 274 20.67 2.81 31.89
C GLY A 274 22.08 2.95 31.31
N CYS A 275 22.78 4.01 31.67
CA CYS A 275 24.17 4.24 31.25
C CYS A 275 25.14 3.21 31.82
N GLU A 276 24.97 2.84 33.09
CA GLU A 276 25.77 1.78 33.73
C GLU A 276 25.55 0.44 33.03
N LEU A 277 24.28 0.09 32.72
CA LEU A 277 23.96 -1.12 31.97
C LEU A 277 24.56 -1.10 30.55
N TYR A 278 24.45 0.03 29.85
CA TYR A 278 24.96 0.17 28.49
C TYR A 278 26.48 0.09 28.44
N LYS A 279 27.19 0.71 29.39
CA LYS A 279 28.64 0.57 29.56
C LYS A 279 29.06 -0.86 29.91
N ALA A 280 28.24 -1.59 30.67
CA ALA A 280 28.51 -3.00 30.98
C ALA A 280 28.40 -3.92 29.74
N LEU A 281 27.75 -3.46 28.67
CA LEU A 281 27.72 -4.13 27.36
C LEU A 281 28.91 -3.73 26.45
N ASP A 282 29.88 -2.97 26.96
CA ASP A 282 31.06 -2.48 26.25
C ASP A 282 30.73 -1.58 25.04
N LEU A 283 29.64 -0.82 25.16
CA LEU A 283 29.18 0.10 24.13
C LEU A 283 29.59 1.54 24.44
N GLU A 284 29.97 2.28 23.39
CA GLU A 284 30.40 3.68 23.53
C GLU A 284 29.21 4.60 23.80
N VAL A 285 29.38 5.51 24.76
CA VAL A 285 28.35 6.48 25.15
C VAL A 285 28.91 7.88 25.12
N SER A 286 28.17 8.80 24.50
CA SER A 286 28.44 10.23 24.64
C SER A 286 27.93 10.66 26.00
N THR A 287 28.84 10.77 26.98
CA THR A 287 28.51 11.27 28.30
C THR A 287 28.40 12.79 28.30
N THR A 288 27.30 13.28 28.86
CA THR A 288 27.18 14.66 29.36
C THR A 288 27.58 14.68 30.84
N ASP A 289 28.07 15.81 31.36
CA ASP A 289 28.50 16.00 32.77
C ASP A 289 27.39 15.80 33.83
N TYR A 290 26.18 15.45 33.41
CA TYR A 290 24.98 15.31 34.22
C TYR A 290 24.48 13.88 34.02
N ASP A 291 24.17 13.14 35.10
CA ASP A 291 23.65 11.75 35.32
C ASP A 291 22.83 11.02 34.23
N VAL A 292 23.08 11.32 32.96
CA VAL A 292 22.44 10.84 31.75
C VAL A 292 23.52 10.63 30.69
N CYS A 293 23.23 9.77 29.74
CA CYS A 293 24.09 9.54 28.58
C CYS A 293 23.24 9.50 27.32
N ILE A 294 23.86 9.87 26.21
CA ILE A 294 23.21 9.91 24.91
C ILE A 294 23.83 8.82 24.04
N ILE A 295 22.96 7.99 23.49
CA ILE A 295 23.31 6.99 22.47
C ILE A 295 22.76 7.47 21.14
N LYS A 296 23.57 7.41 20.10
CA LYS A 296 23.16 7.83 18.75
C LYS A 296 22.66 6.65 17.93
N ASP A 297 21.79 6.95 16.97
CA ASP A 297 21.35 6.02 15.93
C ASP A 297 20.82 4.66 16.43
N VAL A 298 19.92 4.72 17.42
CA VAL A 298 19.29 3.54 18.02
C VAL A 298 17.97 3.22 17.33
N LEU A 299 17.78 1.96 16.96
CA LEU A 299 16.49 1.46 16.49
C LEU A 299 15.72 0.84 17.67
N ILE A 300 14.63 1.50 18.09
CA ILE A 300 13.74 0.95 19.12
C ILE A 300 12.81 -0.05 18.45
N LEU A 301 13.12 -1.34 18.59
CA LEU A 301 12.33 -2.45 18.06
C LEU A 301 11.04 -2.69 18.86
N SER A 302 11.01 -2.43 20.16
CA SER A 302 9.77 -2.48 20.95
C SER A 302 9.84 -1.53 22.14
N ARG A 303 8.72 -0.90 22.47
CA ARG A 303 8.52 -0.10 23.70
C ARG A 303 7.29 -0.56 24.49
N LEU A 304 6.76 -1.74 24.18
CA LEU A 304 5.63 -2.31 24.90
C LEU A 304 6.13 -3.16 26.08
N GLY A 305 5.45 -3.04 27.22
CA GLY A 305 5.76 -3.76 28.44
C GLY A 305 6.67 -2.98 29.40
N LYS A 306 7.38 -3.71 30.26
CA LYS A 306 8.34 -3.15 31.24
C LYS A 306 9.72 -2.90 30.64
N GLU A 307 10.00 -3.51 29.51
CA GLU A 307 11.29 -3.48 28.83
C GLU A 307 11.12 -2.98 27.41
N ALA A 308 12.03 -2.09 27.01
CA ALA A 308 12.23 -1.73 25.62
C ALA A 308 13.24 -2.71 24.99
N TYR A 309 12.99 -3.11 23.76
CA TYR A 309 13.92 -3.90 22.96
C TYR A 309 14.59 -2.99 21.95
N LEU A 310 15.91 -2.89 22.03
CA LEU A 310 16.73 -1.94 21.28
C LEU A 310 17.66 -2.69 20.34
N GLU A 311 17.90 -2.12 19.18
CA GLU A 311 18.92 -2.52 18.23
C GLU A 311 19.89 -1.35 18.04
N VAL A 312 21.17 -1.62 18.25
CA VAL A 312 22.26 -0.65 18.06
C VAL A 312 23.25 -1.25 17.09
N LYS A 313 23.76 -0.41 16.18
CA LYS A 313 24.83 -0.77 15.26
C LYS A 313 26.11 -0.06 15.69
N GLU A 314 27.09 -0.85 16.12
CA GLU A 314 28.40 -0.37 16.55
C GLU A 314 29.48 -0.88 15.60
N ASP A 315 30.49 -0.07 15.30
CA ASP A 315 31.52 -0.42 14.32
C ASP A 315 32.35 -1.65 14.74
N ASN A 316 32.56 -1.84 16.05
CA ASN A 316 33.38 -2.92 16.60
C ASN A 316 32.63 -4.23 16.85
N ILE A 317 31.34 -4.17 17.19
CA ILE A 317 30.54 -5.33 17.63
C ILE A 317 29.55 -5.76 16.54
N GLY A 318 29.26 -4.89 15.58
CA GLY A 318 28.21 -5.09 14.59
C GLY A 318 26.84 -4.75 15.15
N LEU A 319 25.84 -5.55 14.78
CA LEU A 319 24.45 -5.32 15.16
C LEU A 319 24.14 -6.04 16.48
N LEU A 320 23.91 -5.27 17.53
CA LEU A 320 23.58 -5.77 18.86
C LEU A 320 22.11 -5.49 19.18
N ARG A 321 21.40 -6.52 19.65
CA ARG A 321 20.02 -6.41 20.14
C ARG A 321 19.97 -6.76 21.62
N PHE A 322 19.32 -5.93 22.42
CA PHE A 322 19.18 -6.18 23.85
C PHE A 322 17.90 -5.56 24.42
N ALA A 323 17.43 -6.13 25.52
CA ALA A 323 16.31 -5.60 26.28
C ALA A 323 16.82 -4.69 27.41
N MET A 324 16.11 -3.60 27.67
CA MET A 324 16.41 -2.65 28.74
C MET A 324 15.12 -2.21 29.41
N PRO A 325 15.07 -2.08 30.74
CA PRO A 325 13.90 -1.52 31.43
C PRO A 325 13.50 -0.17 30.84
N THR A 326 12.22 0.02 30.51
CA THR A 326 11.75 1.29 29.90
C THR A 326 11.96 2.47 30.84
N SER A 327 12.02 2.24 32.16
CA SER A 327 12.38 3.25 33.17
C SER A 327 13.81 3.79 33.06
N PHE A 328 14.69 3.11 32.31
CA PHE A 328 16.06 3.58 32.06
C PHE A 328 16.13 4.57 30.90
N ILE A 329 15.11 4.61 30.05
CA ILE A 329 15.00 5.53 28.92
C ILE A 329 14.26 6.79 29.39
N VAL A 330 14.96 7.92 29.40
CA VAL A 330 14.39 9.22 29.78
C VAL A 330 13.62 9.83 28.61
N SER A 331 14.22 9.84 27.44
CA SER A 331 13.64 10.40 26.21
C SER A 331 14.36 9.87 24.97
N TRP A 332 13.78 10.13 23.80
CA TRP A 332 14.44 9.91 22.52
C TRP A 332 14.03 11.00 21.53
N THR A 333 14.93 11.27 20.59
CA THR A 333 14.71 12.21 19.48
C THR A 333 14.59 11.41 18.19
N LEU A 334 13.59 11.72 17.38
CA LEU A 334 13.42 11.11 16.06
C LEU A 334 14.45 11.71 15.10
N ASP A 335 15.01 10.90 14.19
CA ASP A 335 15.81 11.46 13.10
C ASP A 335 14.96 12.48 12.31
N SER A 336 15.51 13.68 12.11
CA SER A 336 14.94 14.76 11.31
C SER A 336 14.59 14.37 9.87
N ARG A 337 15.15 13.25 9.37
CA ARG A 337 14.75 12.63 8.11
C ARG A 337 13.42 11.89 8.20
N ASP A 338 13.10 11.32 9.36
CA ASP A 338 11.87 10.57 9.61
C ASP A 338 10.69 11.48 10.02
N SER A 339 10.95 12.62 10.69
CA SER A 339 9.90 13.58 11.07
C SER A 339 9.21 14.23 9.85
N ARG A 340 9.91 14.41 8.73
CA ARG A 340 9.33 14.96 7.48
C ARG A 340 8.34 14.02 6.77
N ASN A 341 8.27 12.75 7.15
CA ASN A 341 7.37 11.76 6.56
C ASN A 341 6.08 11.51 7.38
N ILE A 342 5.97 12.09 8.58
CA ILE A 342 4.78 11.93 9.45
C ILE A 342 3.81 13.11 9.31
N ASP A 343 4.31 14.29 8.92
CA ASP A 343 3.51 15.52 8.75
C ASP A 343 3.05 15.76 7.29
N LYS A 344 3.18 14.75 6.41
CA LYS A 344 2.65 14.74 5.04
C LYS A 344 1.78 13.53 4.83
#